data_AF-A0AAP0BFQ7-F1
#
_entry.id   AF-A0AAP0BFQ7-F1
#
_cell.length_a   1.000
_cell.length_b   1.000
_cell.length_c   1.000
_cell.angle_alpha   90.00
_cell.angle_beta   90.00
_cell.angle_gamma   90.00
#
_symmetry.space_group_name_H-M   'P 1'
#
loop_
_entity.id
_entity.type
_entity.pdbx_description
1 polymer ?
#
loop_
_entity_poly.entity_id
_entity_poly.type
_entity_poly.pdbx_seq_one_letter_code
_entity_poly.pdbx_strand_id
1 'polypeptide(L)'
;MDIGEGPETLEKPVEKRAVEEELRSLLVPDLKDLPSTPRSAVESNFVRYYAVDFLKPGHDQYIYCHANGLCVIGIAPTHRALSEEKGVSSIDFNVGKSDRSEIKVTGKRKRNAQHLHPDSALCNVCANGSFYIVRCCVKGSLLEVNNRLIKHPDLLNFSADSHGQNATIMSKSSDESRFEDAFPGLQSRRRRRNLESAARVGVAEHPMDEG
;
A
#
# COMPACT_ATOMS: atom_id res chain seq x y z
N MET A 1 31.57 48.01 -54.01
CA MET A 1 31.54 46.96 -52.97
C MET A 1 30.11 46.89 -52.51
N ASP A 2 29.38 45.96 -53.09
CA ASP A 2 27.97 45.71 -52.81
C ASP A 2 27.90 44.82 -51.57
N ILE A 3 27.25 45.28 -50.50
CA ILE A 3 26.98 44.46 -49.32
C ILE A 3 25.56 43.97 -49.49
N GLY A 4 25.42 42.74 -49.99
CA GLY A 4 24.13 42.11 -50.22
C GLY A 4 23.37 41.93 -48.91
N GLU A 5 22.17 42.49 -48.85
CA GLU A 5 21.14 42.07 -47.91
C GLU A 5 20.81 40.59 -48.19
N GLY A 6 21.14 39.72 -47.24
CA GLY A 6 20.69 38.33 -47.26
C GLY A 6 19.16 38.28 -47.18
N PRO A 7 18.50 37.26 -47.75
CA PRO A 7 17.05 37.21 -47.73
C PRO A 7 16.58 37.05 -46.28
N GLU A 8 15.97 38.09 -45.72
CA GLU A 8 15.08 37.93 -44.58
C GLU A 8 13.99 36.95 -45.01
N THR A 9 14.07 35.72 -44.50
CA THR A 9 13.04 34.72 -44.67
C THR A 9 11.77 35.23 -44.02
N LEU A 10 10.90 35.82 -44.85
CA LEU A 10 9.50 36.11 -44.59
C LEU A 10 8.76 34.79 -44.31
N GLU A 11 8.99 34.21 -43.14
CA GLU A 11 8.14 33.14 -42.61
C GLU A 11 6.74 33.72 -42.49
N LYS A 12 5.84 33.27 -43.38
CA LYS A 12 4.51 33.84 -43.51
C LYS A 12 3.79 33.70 -42.16
N PRO A 13 3.08 34.74 -41.68
CA PRO A 13 2.38 34.72 -40.38
C PRO A 13 1.44 33.53 -40.18
N VAL A 14 0.98 32.94 -41.29
CA VAL A 14 0.06 31.79 -41.35
C VAL A 14 0.76 30.48 -40.98
N GLU A 15 2.00 30.26 -41.44
CA GLU A 15 2.76 29.03 -41.14
C GLU A 15 3.16 28.98 -39.68
N LYS A 16 3.64 30.10 -39.11
CA LYS A 16 3.95 30.20 -37.67
C LYS A 16 2.76 29.88 -36.79
N ARG A 17 1.58 30.37 -37.17
CA ARG A 17 0.35 30.17 -36.40
C ARG A 17 -0.11 28.71 -36.44
N ALA A 18 0.00 28.06 -37.60
CA ALA A 18 -0.34 26.63 -37.75
C ALA A 18 0.60 25.73 -36.93
N VAL A 19 1.92 26.01 -36.96
CA VAL A 19 2.90 25.28 -36.15
C VAL A 19 2.68 25.50 -34.66
N GLU A 20 2.32 26.71 -34.24
CA GLU A 20 2.00 26.99 -32.82
C GLU A 20 0.72 26.26 -32.37
N GLU A 21 -0.28 26.15 -33.24
CA GLU A 21 -1.54 25.45 -32.95
C GLU A 21 -1.35 23.93 -32.87
N GLU A 22 -0.50 23.37 -33.73
CA GLU A 22 -0.06 21.97 -33.67
C GLU A 22 0.80 21.69 -32.44
N LEU A 23 1.73 22.58 -32.10
CA LEU A 23 2.51 22.48 -30.85
C LEU A 23 1.60 22.55 -29.61
N ARG A 24 0.59 23.43 -29.62
CA ARG A 24 -0.38 23.53 -28.52
C ARG A 24 -1.22 22.27 -28.37
N SER A 25 -1.62 21.64 -29.46
CA SER A 25 -2.39 20.38 -29.41
C SER A 25 -1.55 19.20 -28.93
N LEU A 26 -0.24 19.20 -29.19
CA LEU A 26 0.68 18.17 -28.71
C LEU A 26 1.11 18.37 -27.24
N LEU A 27 1.24 19.62 -26.79
CA LEU A 27 1.77 19.95 -25.46
C LEU A 27 0.70 20.05 -24.37
N VAL A 28 -0.56 20.32 -24.73
CA VAL A 28 -1.66 20.50 -23.77
C VAL A 28 -2.52 19.23 -23.76
N PRO A 29 -2.53 18.45 -22.66
CA PRO A 29 -3.45 17.31 -22.53
C PRO A 29 -4.91 17.77 -22.66
N ASP A 30 -5.78 16.94 -23.22
CA ASP A 30 -7.22 17.24 -23.20
C ASP A 30 -7.67 17.34 -21.73
N LEU A 31 -8.42 18.39 -21.41
CA LEU A 31 -9.01 18.59 -20.08
C LEU A 31 -9.89 17.41 -19.67
N LYS A 32 -10.45 16.67 -20.64
CA LYS A 32 -11.24 15.46 -20.41
C LYS A 32 -10.40 14.26 -19.98
N ASP A 33 -9.10 14.25 -20.31
CA ASP A 33 -8.18 13.16 -19.99
C ASP A 33 -7.51 13.37 -18.62
N LEU A 34 -7.61 14.57 -18.04
CA LEU A 34 -7.13 14.86 -16.70
C LEU A 34 -8.06 14.23 -15.65
N PRO A 35 -7.50 13.60 -14.60
CA PRO A 35 -8.32 13.07 -13.51
C PRO A 35 -9.01 14.24 -12.77
N SER A 36 -10.24 14.00 -12.27
CA SER A 36 -11.04 15.02 -11.57
C SER A 36 -10.33 15.60 -10.35
N THR A 37 -9.45 14.81 -9.74
CA THR A 37 -8.57 15.23 -8.65
C THR A 37 -7.18 14.66 -8.89
N PRO A 38 -6.11 15.43 -8.58
CA PRO A 38 -4.75 14.90 -8.63
C PRO A 38 -4.62 13.71 -7.67
N ARG A 39 -3.72 12.78 -8.00
CA ARG A 39 -3.40 11.65 -7.12
C ARG A 39 -2.88 12.15 -5.78
N SER A 40 -3.24 11.44 -4.71
CA SER A 40 -2.71 11.73 -3.38
C SER A 40 -1.20 11.46 -3.30
N ALA A 41 -0.55 12.00 -2.27
CA ALA A 41 0.86 11.73 -2.00
C ALA A 41 1.14 10.24 -1.77
N VAL A 42 0.18 9.50 -1.20
CA VAL A 42 0.32 8.04 -1.02
C VAL A 42 0.25 7.33 -2.36
N GLU A 43 -0.74 7.63 -3.20
CA GLU A 43 -0.92 7.00 -4.51
C GLU A 43 0.21 7.32 -5.50
N SER A 44 0.87 8.47 -5.33
CA SER A 44 1.94 8.91 -6.22
C SER A 44 3.30 8.35 -5.82
N ASN A 45 3.54 8.16 -4.51
CA ASN A 45 4.87 7.81 -4.00
C ASN A 45 4.98 6.37 -3.48
N PHE A 46 3.87 5.68 -3.27
CA PHE A 46 3.85 4.32 -2.72
C PHE A 46 3.12 3.33 -3.63
N VAL A 47 3.69 2.14 -3.75
CA VAL A 47 3.02 0.98 -4.33
C VAL A 47 2.34 0.19 -3.22
N ARG A 48 1.06 -0.16 -3.42
CA ARG A 48 0.26 -0.93 -2.45
C ARG A 48 0.26 -2.42 -2.80
N TYR A 49 0.82 -3.21 -1.91
CA TYR A 49 0.78 -4.68 -1.93
C TYR A 49 -0.15 -5.22 -0.85
N TYR A 50 -0.52 -6.50 -0.98
CA TYR A 50 -1.24 -7.22 0.05
C TYR A 50 -0.58 -8.54 0.40
N ALA A 51 -0.31 -8.74 1.69
CA ALA A 51 0.04 -10.03 2.26
C ALA A 51 -1.25 -10.79 2.58
N VAL A 52 -1.61 -11.73 1.71
CA VAL A 52 -2.79 -12.59 1.86
C VAL A 52 -2.44 -13.76 2.78
N ASP A 53 -3.26 -14.01 3.80
CA ASP A 53 -3.13 -15.20 4.64
C ASP A 53 -4.02 -16.32 4.08
N PHE A 54 -3.39 -17.28 3.38
CA PHE A 54 -4.10 -18.40 2.77
C PHE A 54 -4.63 -19.42 3.78
N LEU A 55 -4.03 -19.49 4.98
CA LEU A 55 -4.48 -20.39 6.04
C LEU A 55 -5.66 -19.79 6.82
N LYS A 56 -5.67 -18.47 6.96
CA LYS A 56 -6.72 -17.72 7.66
C LYS A 56 -7.33 -16.67 6.73
N PRO A 57 -8.33 -17.06 5.91
CA PRO A 57 -9.00 -16.14 5.01
C PRO A 57 -9.51 -14.89 5.73
N GLY A 58 -9.25 -13.72 5.16
CA GLY A 58 -9.64 -12.44 5.76
C GLY A 58 -8.64 -11.88 6.77
N HIS A 59 -7.47 -12.49 6.95
CA HIS A 59 -6.39 -11.96 7.80
C HIS A 59 -5.34 -11.16 6.99
N ASP A 60 -5.77 -10.54 5.89
CA ASP A 60 -4.88 -9.87 4.94
C ASP A 60 -4.31 -8.57 5.52
N GLN A 61 -3.05 -8.30 5.22
CA GLN A 61 -2.36 -7.06 5.57
C GLN A 61 -2.03 -6.27 4.31
N TYR A 62 -2.03 -4.95 4.37
CA TYR A 62 -1.50 -4.11 3.30
C TYR A 62 -0.06 -3.70 3.60
N ILE A 63 0.70 -3.46 2.54
CA ILE A 63 2.06 -2.94 2.60
C ILE A 63 2.14 -1.81 1.58
N TYR A 64 2.40 -0.58 2.03
CA TYR A 64 2.74 0.53 1.16
C TYR A 64 4.26 0.63 1.06
N CYS A 65 4.82 0.43 -0.14
CA CYS A 65 6.26 0.50 -0.37
C CYS A 65 6.61 1.74 -1.19
N HIS A 66 7.50 2.58 -0.67
CA HIS A 66 8.14 3.65 -1.43
C HIS A 66 9.41 3.13 -2.09
N ALA A 67 9.79 3.71 -3.24
CA ALA A 67 11.01 3.40 -4.00
C ALA A 67 12.35 3.60 -3.25
N ASN A 68 12.31 4.05 -2.00
CA ASN A 68 13.50 4.23 -1.15
C ASN A 68 13.62 3.09 -0.10
N GLY A 69 12.77 2.07 -0.21
CA GLY A 69 12.66 0.97 0.75
C GLY A 69 11.78 1.25 1.98
N LEU A 70 11.13 2.42 2.07
CA LEU A 70 10.20 2.71 3.17
C LEU A 70 8.91 1.92 2.99
N CYS A 71 8.62 1.06 3.94
CA CYS A 71 7.44 0.22 3.96
C CYS A 71 6.53 0.61 5.12
N VAL A 72 5.27 0.91 4.85
CA VAL A 72 4.24 1.15 5.87
C VAL A 72 3.27 -0.03 5.88
N ILE A 73 3.01 -0.58 7.05
CA ILE A 73 2.27 -1.84 7.21
C ILE A 73 1.04 -1.59 8.06
N GLY A 74 -0.06 -2.18 7.64
CA GLY A 74 -1.25 -2.29 8.48
C GLY A 74 -2.18 -3.40 8.04
N ILE A 75 -3.31 -3.55 8.73
CA ILE A 75 -4.33 -4.53 8.38
C ILE A 75 -5.17 -4.03 7.20
N ALA A 76 -5.53 -4.93 6.27
CA ALA A 76 -6.33 -4.55 5.11
C ALA A 76 -7.72 -4.04 5.54
N PRO A 77 -8.37 -3.14 4.78
CA PRO A 77 -9.73 -2.66 5.10
C PRO A 77 -10.80 -3.77 5.18
N THR A 78 -10.54 -4.93 4.55
CA THR A 78 -11.43 -6.10 4.63
C THR A 78 -10.93 -7.14 5.64
N HIS A 79 -10.07 -6.76 6.58
CA HIS A 79 -9.51 -7.68 7.56
C HIS A 79 -10.59 -8.06 8.57
N ARG A 80 -10.61 -9.33 8.98
CA ARG A 80 -11.68 -9.90 9.84
C ARG A 80 -11.84 -9.14 11.16
N ALA A 81 -10.74 -8.71 11.78
CA ALA A 81 -10.77 -7.90 13.00
C ALA A 81 -11.59 -6.60 12.88
N LEU A 82 -11.72 -6.03 11.67
CA LEU A 82 -12.50 -4.82 11.42
C LEU A 82 -14.00 -5.11 11.19
N SER A 83 -14.34 -6.38 10.93
CA SER A 83 -15.71 -6.83 10.62
C SER A 83 -16.42 -7.44 11.83
N GLU A 84 -15.76 -7.55 12.98
CA GLU A 84 -16.37 -8.02 14.21
C GLU A 84 -17.37 -6.98 14.75
N GLU A 85 -18.45 -7.41 15.41
CA GLU A 85 -19.62 -6.58 15.79
C GLU A 85 -19.26 -5.31 16.59
N LYS A 86 -18.16 -5.31 17.34
CA LYS A 86 -17.67 -4.18 18.14
C LYS A 86 -16.38 -3.54 17.60
N GLY A 87 -15.90 -4.02 16.45
CA GLY A 87 -14.61 -3.66 15.88
C GLY A 87 -13.44 -3.98 16.80
N VAL A 88 -12.31 -3.32 16.54
CA VAL A 88 -11.09 -3.45 17.35
C VAL A 88 -11.27 -2.78 18.70
N SER A 89 -11.00 -3.53 19.77
CA SER A 89 -11.10 -3.08 21.16
C SER A 89 -9.76 -2.72 21.80
N SER A 90 -8.66 -3.36 21.40
CA SER A 90 -7.32 -3.05 21.92
C SER A 90 -6.21 -3.53 20.99
N ILE A 91 -5.03 -2.94 21.14
CA ILE A 91 -3.84 -3.27 20.35
C ILE A 91 -2.66 -3.35 21.30
N ASP A 92 -1.91 -4.45 21.23
CA ASP A 92 -0.75 -4.71 22.07
C ASP A 92 0.51 -4.89 21.23
N PHE A 93 1.50 -4.01 21.44
CA PHE A 93 2.81 -4.07 20.77
C PHE A 93 3.82 -4.94 21.53
N ASN A 94 3.46 -5.46 22.70
CA ASN A 94 4.24 -6.47 23.39
C ASN A 94 3.97 -7.87 22.82
N VAL A 95 4.87 -8.32 21.96
CA VAL A 95 4.77 -9.62 21.28
C VAL A 95 5.61 -10.71 21.98
N GLY A 96 5.77 -10.59 23.30
CA GLY A 96 6.35 -11.61 24.18
C GLY A 96 7.88 -11.57 24.32
N LYS A 97 8.62 -11.31 23.24
CA LYS A 97 10.10 -11.20 23.29
C LYS A 97 10.60 -9.77 23.53
N SER A 98 9.82 -8.78 23.10
CA SER A 98 10.15 -7.36 23.23
C SER A 98 8.90 -6.54 22.92
N ASP A 99 8.71 -5.45 23.65
CA ASP A 99 7.71 -4.45 23.30
C ASP A 99 8.22 -3.58 22.15
N ARG A 100 7.47 -3.58 21.03
CA ARG A 100 7.85 -2.78 19.86
C ARG A 100 7.67 -1.29 20.07
N SER A 101 6.80 -0.88 21.00
CA SER A 101 6.49 0.52 21.29
C SER A 101 7.63 1.27 21.98
N GLU A 102 8.53 0.52 22.65
CA GLU A 102 9.68 1.06 23.37
C GLU A 102 10.89 1.32 22.47
N ILE A 103 10.85 0.84 21.22
CA ILE A 103 11.98 0.93 20.29
C ILE A 103 12.11 2.37 19.78
N LYS A 104 13.25 2.99 20.08
CA LYS A 104 13.61 4.33 19.62
C LYS A 104 14.83 4.27 18.70
N VAL A 105 14.57 4.38 17.41
CA VAL A 105 15.61 4.42 16.37
C VAL A 105 16.22 5.81 16.28
N THR A 106 17.55 5.90 16.29
CA THR A 106 18.26 7.19 16.23
C THR A 106 19.36 7.25 15.17
N GLY A 107 19.53 8.44 14.59
CA GLY A 107 20.61 8.78 13.65
C GLY A 107 20.53 8.12 12.26
N LYS A 108 21.36 8.60 11.33
CA LYS A 108 21.42 8.13 9.92
C LYS A 108 21.65 6.62 9.78
N ARG A 109 22.36 6.01 10.73
CA ARG A 109 22.67 4.56 10.75
C ARG A 109 21.57 3.73 11.43
N LYS A 110 20.42 4.31 11.77
CA LYS A 110 19.28 3.61 12.42
C LYS A 110 19.72 2.83 13.66
N ARG A 111 20.48 3.48 14.54
CA ARG A 111 20.98 2.85 15.77
C ARG A 111 19.80 2.39 16.61
N ASN A 112 19.92 1.21 17.22
CA ASN A 112 18.88 0.51 17.99
C ASN A 112 17.69 -0.02 17.17
N ALA A 113 17.72 0.09 15.84
CA ALA A 113 16.65 -0.47 15.03
C ALA A 113 16.67 -2.00 15.08
N GLN A 114 15.53 -2.58 15.44
CA GLN A 114 15.38 -4.01 15.46
C GLN A 114 15.19 -4.55 14.06
N HIS A 115 15.91 -5.61 13.73
CA HIS A 115 15.82 -6.28 12.45
C HIS A 115 14.74 -7.36 12.54
N LEU A 116 13.73 -7.26 11.68
CA LEU A 116 12.58 -8.15 11.64
C LEU A 116 12.57 -8.97 10.35
N HIS A 117 12.02 -10.17 10.46
CA HIS A 117 11.73 -11.05 9.34
C HIS A 117 10.24 -10.95 8.95
N PRO A 118 9.84 -11.35 7.74
CA PRO A 118 8.45 -11.26 7.29
C PRO A 118 7.41 -11.90 8.23
N ASP A 119 7.78 -12.97 8.91
CA ASP A 119 6.94 -13.72 9.86
C ASP A 119 6.92 -13.13 11.28
N SER A 120 7.79 -12.16 11.56
CA SER A 120 7.93 -11.55 12.88
C SER A 120 6.65 -10.80 13.27
N ALA A 121 6.14 -11.06 14.48
CA ALA A 121 4.99 -10.34 15.03
C ALA A 121 5.35 -8.88 15.33
N LEU A 122 4.46 -7.97 14.93
CA LEU A 122 4.51 -6.54 15.21
C LEU A 122 3.62 -6.17 16.39
N CYS A 123 2.37 -6.64 16.38
CA CYS A 123 1.40 -6.42 17.44
C CYS A 123 0.27 -7.45 17.40
N ASN A 124 -0.49 -7.53 18.48
CA ASN A 124 -1.74 -8.27 18.58
C ASN A 124 -2.91 -7.28 18.56
N VAL A 125 -3.80 -7.44 17.59
CA VAL A 125 -5.06 -6.69 17.51
C VAL A 125 -6.14 -7.54 18.18
N CYS A 126 -6.86 -7.00 19.15
CA CYS A 126 -7.97 -7.66 19.81
C CYS A 126 -9.29 -7.10 19.26
N ALA A 127 -10.18 -7.98 18.82
CA ALA A 127 -11.53 -7.64 18.40
C ALA A 127 -12.49 -8.73 18.87
N ASN A 128 -13.56 -8.33 19.58
CA ASN A 128 -14.58 -9.24 20.12
C ASN A 128 -14.00 -10.45 20.91
N GLY A 129 -12.96 -10.22 21.72
CA GLY A 129 -12.29 -11.27 22.50
C GLY A 129 -11.36 -12.20 21.71
N SER A 130 -11.26 -12.03 20.39
CA SER A 130 -10.33 -12.74 19.51
C SER A 130 -9.06 -11.93 19.25
N PHE A 131 -7.93 -12.61 19.11
CA PHE A 131 -6.62 -11.99 18.86
C PHE A 131 -6.14 -12.27 17.42
N TYR A 132 -5.70 -11.21 16.75
CA TYR A 132 -5.20 -11.21 15.39
C TYR A 132 -3.77 -10.70 15.38
N ILE A 133 -2.82 -11.56 15.02
CA ILE A 133 -1.40 -11.21 14.97
C ILE A 133 -1.11 -10.46 13.68
N VAL A 134 -0.63 -9.23 13.80
CA VAL A 134 -0.08 -8.44 12.68
C VAL A 134 1.40 -8.80 12.53
N ARG A 135 1.80 -9.18 11.33
CA ARG A 135 3.17 -9.61 10.99
C ARG A 135 3.90 -8.52 10.21
N CYS A 136 5.23 -8.60 10.23
CA CYS A 136 6.08 -7.64 9.57
C CYS A 136 6.01 -7.72 8.04
N CYS A 137 5.64 -8.85 7.44
CA CYS A 137 5.48 -9.09 5.99
C CYS A 137 6.72 -8.85 5.10
N VAL A 138 7.67 -8.05 5.55
CA VAL A 138 8.85 -7.60 4.84
C VAL A 138 10.04 -7.80 5.76
N LYS A 139 11.19 -8.13 5.18
CA LYS A 139 12.45 -8.16 5.93
C LYS A 139 12.98 -6.74 6.02
N GLY A 140 13.34 -6.28 7.23
CA GLY A 140 13.83 -4.91 7.38
C GLY A 140 14.06 -4.46 8.80
N SER A 141 14.44 -3.20 8.94
CA SER A 141 14.63 -2.55 10.24
C SER A 141 13.35 -1.83 10.65
N LEU A 142 12.80 -2.18 11.81
CA LEU A 142 11.67 -1.46 12.40
C LEU A 142 12.10 -0.05 12.79
N LEU A 143 11.43 0.96 12.23
CA LEU A 143 11.68 2.38 12.52
C LEU A 143 10.75 2.91 13.59
N GLU A 144 9.46 2.59 13.48
CA GLU A 144 8.41 3.11 14.36
C GLU A 144 7.21 2.15 14.36
N VAL A 145 6.51 2.07 15.49
CA VAL A 145 5.14 1.57 15.57
C VAL A 145 4.20 2.69 15.99
N ASN A 146 2.94 2.62 15.58
CA ASN A 146 1.97 3.68 15.85
C ASN A 146 1.43 3.58 17.28
N ASN A 147 2.18 4.15 18.24
CA ASN A 147 1.84 4.11 19.67
C ASN A 147 0.47 4.74 20.01
N ARG A 148 -0.10 5.56 19.11
CA ARG A 148 -1.46 6.11 19.28
C ARG A 148 -2.52 5.01 19.36
N LEU A 149 -2.28 3.88 18.68
CA LEU A 149 -3.17 2.73 18.65
C LEU A 149 -3.36 2.06 20.03
N ILE A 150 -2.43 2.26 20.97
CA ILE A 150 -2.58 1.77 22.34
C ILE A 150 -3.69 2.53 23.08
N LYS A 151 -3.82 3.84 22.82
CA LYS A 151 -4.81 4.71 23.46
C LYS A 151 -6.09 4.85 22.64
N HIS A 152 -5.97 4.73 21.32
CA HIS A 152 -7.04 4.94 20.35
C HIS A 152 -7.07 3.77 19.34
N PRO A 153 -7.47 2.57 19.79
CA PRO A 153 -7.56 1.40 18.91
C PRO A 153 -8.67 1.54 17.85
N ASP A 154 -9.63 2.42 18.09
CA ASP A 154 -10.73 2.78 17.19
C ASP A 154 -10.26 3.39 15.86
N LEU A 155 -9.04 3.95 15.81
CA LEU A 155 -8.42 4.41 14.57
C LEU A 155 -8.34 3.32 13.49
N LEU A 156 -8.21 2.05 13.89
CA LEU A 156 -8.26 0.92 12.96
C LEU A 156 -9.66 0.74 12.35
N ASN A 157 -10.73 1.04 13.06
CA ASN A 157 -12.10 0.86 12.57
C ASN A 157 -12.46 1.92 11.52
N PHE A 158 -11.99 3.16 11.69
CA PHE A 158 -12.36 4.28 10.81
C PHE A 158 -11.33 4.61 9.73
N SER A 159 -10.05 4.33 9.99
CA SER A 159 -8.93 4.86 9.20
C SER A 159 -7.77 3.88 9.08
N ALA A 160 -8.07 2.59 8.95
CA ALA A 160 -7.09 1.50 8.94
C ALA A 160 -5.89 1.75 8.01
N ASP A 161 -6.13 2.29 6.80
CA ASP A 161 -5.10 2.45 5.77
C ASP A 161 -4.52 3.85 5.64
N SER A 162 -4.88 4.77 6.54
CA SER A 162 -4.35 6.14 6.58
C SER A 162 -3.72 6.50 7.93
N HIS A 163 -4.48 6.44 9.02
CA HIS A 163 -4.00 6.76 10.38
C HIS A 163 -3.86 5.53 11.29
N GLY A 164 -4.35 4.39 10.82
CA GLY A 164 -4.33 3.10 11.49
C GLY A 164 -3.12 2.22 11.14
N GLN A 165 -2.07 2.77 10.52
CA GLN A 165 -0.88 1.97 10.24
C GLN A 165 -0.28 1.40 11.52
N ASN A 166 0.14 0.14 11.50
CA ASN A 166 0.69 -0.55 12.66
C ASN A 166 2.19 -0.27 12.81
N ALA A 167 2.95 -0.26 11.70
CA ALA A 167 4.39 -0.08 11.75
C ALA A 167 4.98 0.54 10.47
N THR A 168 6.15 1.15 10.63
CA THR A 168 7.02 1.65 9.57
C THR A 168 8.34 0.88 9.59
N ILE A 169 8.66 0.24 8.47
CA ILE A 169 9.85 -0.60 8.28
C ILE A 169 10.73 0.03 7.20
N MET A 170 12.04 -0.05 7.36
CA MET A 170 12.95 0.10 6.24
C MET A 170 13.40 -1.25 5.72
N SER A 171 12.95 -1.61 4.52
CA SER A 171 13.53 -2.72 3.77
C SER A 171 14.90 -2.34 3.19
N LYS A 172 15.69 -3.33 2.79
CA LYS A 172 16.89 -3.07 2.00
C LYS A 172 16.47 -2.88 0.54
N SER A 173 17.11 -1.95 -0.16
CA SER A 173 16.81 -1.61 -1.56
C SER A 173 16.86 -2.81 -2.52
N SER A 174 17.59 -3.87 -2.19
CA SER A 174 17.67 -5.10 -3.00
C SER A 174 16.46 -6.04 -2.90
N ASP A 175 15.51 -5.77 -2.00
CA ASP A 175 14.35 -6.63 -1.76
C ASP A 175 13.07 -6.17 -2.50
N GLU A 176 13.13 -5.09 -3.29
CA GLU A 176 11.95 -4.53 -3.98
C GLU A 176 11.29 -5.48 -4.97
N SER A 177 12.07 -6.15 -5.82
CA SER A 177 11.57 -7.16 -6.76
C SER A 177 10.90 -8.34 -6.06
N ARG A 178 11.33 -8.65 -4.83
CA ARG A 178 10.73 -9.73 -4.04
C ARG A 178 9.32 -9.39 -3.56
N PHE A 179 8.96 -8.11 -3.45
CA PHE A 179 7.60 -7.73 -3.09
C PHE A 179 6.61 -8.00 -4.23
N GLU A 180 7.00 -7.74 -5.48
CA GLU A 180 6.16 -8.04 -6.64
C GLU A 180 5.95 -9.55 -6.83
N ASP A 181 7.00 -10.34 -6.59
CA ASP A 181 6.93 -11.80 -6.68
C ASP A 181 6.13 -12.42 -5.53
N ALA A 182 6.31 -11.90 -4.31
CA ALA A 182 5.70 -12.48 -3.11
C ALA A 182 4.27 -11.99 -2.84
N PHE A 183 3.92 -10.77 -3.25
CA PHE A 183 2.66 -10.14 -2.90
C PHE A 183 1.87 -9.68 -4.12
N PRO A 184 0.64 -10.21 -4.30
CA PRO A 184 -0.24 -9.71 -5.35
C PRO A 184 -0.61 -8.24 -5.08
N GLY A 185 -0.50 -7.39 -6.11
CA GLY A 185 -1.09 -6.05 -6.11
C GLY A 185 -2.63 -6.06 -5.92
N LEU A 186 -3.22 -4.89 -5.70
CA LEU A 186 -4.65 -4.73 -5.39
C LEU A 186 -5.58 -5.43 -6.40
N GLN A 187 -5.27 -5.35 -7.71
CA GLN A 187 -6.08 -5.93 -8.77
C GLN A 187 -6.00 -7.47 -8.81
N SER A 188 -4.82 -8.05 -8.59
CA SER A 188 -4.65 -9.50 -8.54
C SER A 188 -5.24 -10.09 -7.27
N ARG A 189 -5.23 -9.37 -6.13
CA ARG A 189 -5.97 -9.76 -4.92
C ARG A 189 -7.48 -9.86 -5.16
N ARG A 190 -8.10 -8.85 -5.78
CA ARG A 190 -9.55 -8.87 -6.09
C ARG A 190 -9.91 -10.05 -6.98
N ARG A 191 -9.14 -10.28 -8.05
CA ARG A 191 -9.33 -11.43 -8.95
C ARG A 191 -9.20 -12.77 -8.24
N ARG A 192 -8.17 -12.96 -7.41
CA ARG A 192 -7.95 -14.23 -6.68
C ARG A 192 -9.06 -14.52 -5.68
N ARG A 193 -9.52 -13.51 -4.93
CA ARG A 193 -10.64 -13.70 -3.98
C ARG A 193 -11.96 -13.99 -4.69
N ASN A 194 -12.25 -13.32 -5.81
CA ASN A 194 -13.46 -13.60 -6.58
C ASN A 194 -13.45 -15.03 -7.16
N LEU A 195 -12.29 -15.51 -7.62
CA LEU A 195 -12.14 -16.88 -8.11
C LEU A 195 -12.32 -17.92 -6.98
N GLU A 196 -11.77 -17.67 -5.79
CA GLU A 196 -11.92 -18.56 -4.64
C GLU A 196 -13.35 -18.57 -4.06
N SER A 197 -14.00 -17.40 -3.99
CA SER A 197 -15.42 -17.32 -3.61
C SER A 197 -16.30 -18.10 -4.60
N ALA A 198 -16.03 -17.99 -5.91
CA ALA A 198 -16.74 -18.76 -6.93
C ALA A 198 -16.47 -20.29 -6.82
N ALA A 199 -15.23 -20.68 -6.52
CA ALA A 199 -14.86 -22.08 -6.31
C ALA A 199 -15.52 -22.70 -5.06
N ARG A 200 -15.77 -21.91 -4.01
CA ARG A 200 -16.51 -22.37 -2.81
C ARG A 200 -18.01 -22.51 -3.05
N VAL A 201 -18.60 -21.68 -3.90
CA VAL A 201 -20.02 -21.77 -4.27
C VAL A 201 -20.27 -22.97 -5.19
N GLY A 202 -19.31 -23.34 -6.06
CA GLY A 202 -19.43 -24.48 -6.97
C GLY A 202 -19.26 -25.88 -6.35
N VAL A 203 -18.95 -26.00 -5.05
CA VAL A 203 -18.80 -27.29 -4.35
C VAL A 203 -20.05 -27.65 -3.52
N ALA A 204 -21.04 -26.77 -3.46
CA ALA A 204 -22.26 -26.95 -2.69
C ALA A 204 -23.48 -27.34 -3.55
N GLU A 205 -23.35 -28.29 -4.48
CA GLU A 205 -24.50 -29.01 -5.04
C GLU A 205 -24.12 -30.48 -5.29
N HIS A 206 -24.43 -31.34 -4.32
CA HIS A 206 -24.81 -32.73 -4.57
C HIS A 206 -26.12 -32.96 -3.82
N PRO A 207 -27.25 -33.20 -4.52
CA PRO A 207 -28.49 -33.56 -3.85
C PRO A 207 -28.33 -34.95 -3.24
N MET A 208 -28.88 -35.08 -2.03
CA MET A 208 -29.13 -36.35 -1.37
C MET A 208 -29.96 -37.23 -2.30
N ASP A 209 -29.46 -38.41 -2.64
CA ASP A 209 -30.26 -39.45 -3.30
C ASP A 209 -30.68 -40.44 -2.21
N GLU A 210 -31.99 -40.49 -1.97
CA GLU A 210 -32.64 -41.50 -1.13
C GLU A 210 -32.68 -42.83 -1.88
N GLY A 211 -32.30 -43.92 -1.19
CA GLY A 211 -32.41 -45.29 -1.66
C GLY A 211 -32.04 -46.30 -0.58
#